data_AF-A0A165WV48-F1
#
_entry.id   AF-A0A165WV48-F1
#
_cell.length_a   1.000
_cell.length_b   1.000
_cell.length_c   1.000
_cell.angle_alpha   90.00
_cell.angle_beta   90.00
_cell.angle_gamma   90.00
#
_symmetry.space_group_name_H-M   'P 1'
#
loop_
_entity.id
_entity.type
_entity.pdbx_description
1 polymer ?
#
loop_
_entity_poly.entity_id
_entity_poly.type
_entity_poly.pdbx_seq_one_letter_code
_entity_poly.pdbx_strand_id
1 'polypeptide(L)'
;VVGGIVYEHTIHFEPDIPFADFFSRVCAHMDIPVSNAQLGFKYDNDKICAPPRNLSTADHLREAMTQAVAMMRRARTRLVYITLHNLI
;
A
#
# COMPACT_ATOMS: atom_id res chain seq x y z
N VAL A 1 -1.39 25.67 -7.41
CA VAL A 1 -1.16 24.26 -7.03
C VAL A 1 -2.12 23.43 -7.84
N VAL A 2 -1.65 22.72 -8.87
CA VAL A 2 -2.54 22.00 -9.78
C VAL A 2 -3.17 20.85 -8.99
N GLY A 3 -4.47 21.01 -8.70
CA GLY A 3 -5.29 20.04 -7.98
C GLY A 3 -5.50 18.80 -8.85
N GLY A 4 -4.69 17.78 -8.62
CA GLY A 4 -4.99 16.43 -9.07
C GLY A 4 -6.16 15.88 -8.26
N ILE A 5 -7.12 15.24 -8.92
CA ILE A 5 -8.18 14.50 -8.25
C ILE A 5 -7.51 13.29 -7.59
N VAL A 6 -7.39 13.32 -6.26
CA VAL A 6 -6.91 12.18 -5.48
C VAL A 6 -8.10 11.25 -5.28
N TYR A 7 -8.11 10.14 -6.01
CA TYR A 7 -9.08 9.06 -5.78
C TYR A 7 -8.56 8.21 -4.61
N GLU A 8 -9.13 8.42 -3.43
CA GLU A 8 -8.87 7.56 -2.28
C GLU A 8 -9.79 6.34 -2.36
N HIS A 9 -9.24 5.20 -2.78
CA HIS A 9 -9.96 3.92 -2.79
C HIS A 9 -9.48 3.05 -1.62
N THR A 10 -10.38 2.80 -0.67
CA THR A 10 -10.11 1.84 0.41
C THR A 10 -10.30 0.42 -0.12
N ILE A 11 -9.23 -0.36 -0.16
CA ILE A 11 -9.25 -1.77 -0.50
C ILE A 11 -8.94 -2.57 0.76
N HIS A 12 -9.79 -3.54 1.09
CA HIS A 12 -9.59 -4.41 2.23
C HIS A 12 -8.83 -5.67 1.80
N PHE A 13 -7.76 -5.98 2.52
CA PHE A 13 -6.96 -7.17 2.30
C PHE A 13 -6.89 -8.00 3.58
N GLU A 14 -6.90 -9.31 3.42
CA GLU A 14 -6.55 -10.21 4.52
C GLU A 14 -5.03 -10.17 4.76
N PRO A 15 -4.57 -10.30 6.03
CA PRO A 15 -3.14 -10.24 6.35
C PRO A 15 -2.29 -11.27 5.61
N ASP A 16 -2.88 -12.41 5.26
CA ASP A 16 -2.21 -13.56 4.62
C ASP A 16 -2.45 -13.60 3.09
N ILE A 17 -2.88 -12.49 2.48
CA ILE A 17 -3.11 -12.44 1.02
C ILE A 17 -1.82 -12.74 0.25
N PRO A 18 -1.86 -13.60 -0.78
CA PRO A 18 -0.73 -13.82 -1.67
C PRO A 18 -0.30 -12.53 -2.38
N PHE A 19 1.01 -12.32 -2.54
CA PHE A 19 1.54 -11.13 -3.21
C PHE A 19 0.99 -10.95 -4.62
N ALA A 20 0.86 -12.02 -5.41
CA ALA A 20 0.32 -11.94 -6.77
C ALA A 20 -1.12 -11.41 -6.80
N ASP A 21 -1.96 -11.86 -5.86
CA ASP A 21 -3.36 -11.42 -5.76
C ASP A 21 -3.44 -9.98 -5.27
N PHE A 22 -2.64 -9.63 -4.24
CA PHE A 22 -2.53 -8.25 -3.77
C PHE A 22 -2.10 -7.31 -4.90
N PHE A 23 -1.01 -7.66 -5.59
CA PHE A 23 -0.42 -6.83 -6.62
C PHE A 23 -1.37 -6.67 -7.82
N SER A 24 -2.00 -7.75 -8.27
CA SER A 24 -2.99 -7.72 -9.35
C SER A 24 -4.19 -6.85 -8.99
N ARG A 25 -4.74 -6.96 -7.77
CA ARG A 25 -5.88 -6.15 -7.32
C ARG A 25 -5.52 -4.68 -7.23
N VAL A 26 -4.36 -4.34 -6.67
CA VAL A 26 -3.89 -2.94 -6.60
C VAL A 26 -3.68 -2.37 -8.01
N CYS A 27 -3.00 -3.11 -8.89
CA CYS A 27 -2.78 -2.67 -10.27
C CYS A 27 -4.11 -2.45 -11.01
N ALA A 28 -5.07 -3.37 -10.87
CA ALA A 28 -6.40 -3.22 -11.46
C ALA A 28 -7.17 -2.01 -10.90
N HIS A 29 -7.04 -1.73 -9.59
CA HIS A 29 -7.66 -0.56 -8.97
C HIS A 29 -7.00 0.76 -9.39
N MET A 30 -5.71 0.76 -9.67
CA MET A 30 -4.97 1.93 -10.13
C MET A 30 -5.02 2.10 -11.66
N ASP A 31 -5.63 1.15 -12.38
CA ASP A 31 -5.65 1.08 -13.84
C ASP A 31 -4.23 1.07 -14.46
N ILE A 32 -3.29 0.36 -13.82
CA ILE A 32 -1.88 0.26 -14.24
C ILE A 32 -1.59 -1.16 -14.74
N PRO A 33 -0.92 -1.34 -15.88
CA PRO A 33 -0.48 -2.66 -16.31
C PRO A 33 0.58 -3.22 -15.36
N VAL A 34 0.35 -4.44 -14.88
CA VAL A 34 1.22 -5.18 -13.93
C VAL A 34 2.70 -5.18 -14.35
N SER A 35 2.98 -5.25 -15.67
CA SER A 35 4.34 -5.27 -16.22
C SER A 35 5.13 -3.97 -16.01
N ASN A 36 4.43 -2.83 -15.87
CA ASN A 36 5.02 -1.52 -15.61
C ASN A 36 4.65 -1.00 -14.21
N ALA A 37 4.05 -1.81 -13.34
CA ALA A 37 3.70 -1.32 -12.02
C ALA A 37 4.92 -1.34 -11.11
N GLN A 38 5.33 -0.18 -10.61
CA GLN A 38 6.27 -0.09 -9.50
C GLN A 38 5.54 0.55 -8.32
N LEU A 39 5.11 -0.27 -7.39
CA LEU A 39 4.31 0.20 -6.27
C LEU A 39 5.20 0.63 -5.11
N GLY A 40 4.81 1.73 -4.49
CA GLY A 40 5.31 2.19 -3.22
C GLY A 40 4.18 2.38 -2.22
N PHE A 41 4.52 2.46 -0.94
CA PHE A 41 3.52 2.67 0.10
C PHE A 41 4.00 3.61 1.20
N LYS A 42 3.04 4.25 1.87
CA LYS A 42 3.25 5.06 3.07
C LYS A 42 2.21 4.71 4.11
N TYR A 43 2.64 4.64 5.36
CA TYR A 43 1.70 4.63 6.48
C TYR A 43 1.19 6.03 6.74
N ASP A 44 -0.01 6.13 7.30
CA ASP A 44 -0.60 7.40 7.73
C ASP A 44 0.31 8.20 8.69
N ASN A 45 1.10 7.49 9.50
CA ASN A 45 2.06 8.09 10.44
C ASN A 45 3.44 8.41 9.81
N ASP A 46 3.68 8.07 8.53
CA ASP A 46 4.94 8.42 7.88
C ASP A 46 5.01 9.94 7.63
N LYS A 47 6.21 10.51 7.72
CA LYS A 47 6.40 11.94 7.49
C LYS A 47 5.93 12.30 6.07
N ILE A 48 5.25 13.45 5.93
CA ILE A 48 4.73 13.95 4.65
C ILE A 48 5.81 13.95 3.56
N CYS A 49 7.03 14.38 3.88
CA CYS A 49 8.17 14.42 2.94
C CYS A 49 9.00 13.14 2.86
N ALA A 50 8.68 12.08 3.60
CA ALA A 50 9.40 10.82 3.48
C ALA A 50 9.06 10.16 2.13
N PRO A 51 10.05 9.59 1.41
CA PRO A 51 9.81 8.85 0.19
C PRO A 51 8.94 7.61 0.50
N PRO A 52 8.07 7.19 -0.43
CA PRO A 52 7.34 5.94 -0.29
C PRO A 52 8.31 4.76 -0.19
N ARG A 53 7.95 3.76 0.61
CA ARG A 53 8.70 2.50 0.72
C ARG A 53 8.34 1.59 -0.45
N ASN A 54 9.27 0.76 -0.91
CA ASN A 54 9.02 -0.13 -2.04
C ASN A 54 8.00 -1.23 -1.69
N LEU A 55 7.15 -1.58 -2.67
CA LEU A 55 6.14 -2.64 -2.57
C LEU A 55 6.12 -3.56 -3.81
N SER A 56 7.28 -3.80 -4.40
CA SER A 56 7.39 -4.58 -5.64
C SER A 56 7.61 -6.09 -5.46
N THR A 57 7.78 -6.58 -4.23
CA THR A 57 8.11 -7.99 -3.97
C THR A 57 7.26 -8.57 -2.83
N ALA A 58 7.17 -9.90 -2.78
CA ALA A 58 6.48 -10.61 -1.71
C ALA A 58 7.10 -10.33 -0.32
N ASP A 59 8.43 -10.17 -0.24
CA ASP A 59 9.09 -9.81 1.01
C ASP A 59 8.71 -8.40 1.48
N HIS A 60 8.67 -7.41 0.57
CA HIS A 60 8.20 -6.07 0.92
C HIS A 60 6.76 -6.08 1.43
N LEU A 61 5.88 -6.87 0.80
CA LEU A 61 4.50 -7.02 1.27
C LEU A 61 4.44 -7.68 2.65
N ARG A 62 5.22 -8.74 2.88
CA ARG A 62 5.25 -9.44 4.16
C ARG A 62 5.74 -8.53 5.29
N GLU A 63 6.78 -7.73 5.03
CA GLU A 63 7.28 -6.72 5.97
C GLU A 63 6.24 -5.63 6.25
N ALA A 64 5.58 -5.12 5.21
CA ALA A 64 4.51 -4.15 5.33
C ALA A 64 3.35 -4.70 6.17
N MET A 65 2.85 -5.90 5.88
CA MET A 65 1.78 -6.55 6.64
C MET A 65 2.17 -6.79 8.10
N THR A 66 3.40 -7.27 8.35
CA THR A 66 3.91 -7.48 9.71
C THR A 66 3.90 -6.18 10.52
N GLN A 67 4.34 -5.08 9.91
CA GLN A 67 4.34 -3.77 10.54
C GLN A 67 2.91 -3.22 10.72
N ALA A 68 2.03 -3.39 9.74
CA ALA A 68 0.63 -3.01 9.85
C ALA A 68 -0.08 -3.73 11.02
N VAL A 69 0.12 -5.04 11.17
CA VAL A 69 -0.42 -5.81 12.30
C VAL A 69 0.15 -5.33 13.63
N ALA A 70 1.46 -5.02 13.69
CA ALA A 70 2.07 -4.45 14.89
C ALA A 70 1.46 -3.08 15.26
N MET A 71 1.16 -2.25 14.26
CA MET A 71 0.48 -0.97 14.43
C MET A 71 -0.95 -1.16 14.93
N MET A 72 -1.73 -2.08 14.35
CA MET A 72 -3.08 -2.44 14.83
C MET A 72 -3.05 -2.85 16.30
N ARG A 73 -2.11 -3.73 16.68
CA ARG A 73 -1.94 -4.19 18.07
C ARG A 73 -1.59 -3.04 19.01
N ARG A 74 -0.68 -2.15 18.60
CA ARG A 74 -0.24 -1.00 19.42
C ARG A 74 -1.34 0.05 19.60
N ALA A 75 -2.04 0.39 18.52
CA ALA A 75 -3.11 1.38 18.53
C ALA A 75 -4.45 0.81 19.03
N ARG A 76 -4.54 -0.52 19.23
CA ARG A 76 -5.78 -1.26 19.54
C ARG A 76 -6.88 -1.00 18.50
N THR A 77 -6.49 -0.90 17.23
CA THR A 77 -7.40 -0.73 16.09
C THR A 77 -7.53 -2.04 15.31
N ARG A 78 -8.59 -2.15 14.51
CA ARG A 78 -8.82 -3.28 13.58
C ARG A 78 -8.38 -2.99 12.15
N LEU A 79 -8.02 -1.74 11.87
CA LEU A 79 -7.69 -1.25 10.53
C LEU A 79 -6.44 -0.37 10.61
N VAL A 80 -5.64 -0.41 9.54
CA VAL A 80 -4.52 0.49 9.28
C VAL A 80 -4.68 0.98 7.85
N TYR A 81 -4.66 2.28 7.66
CA TYR A 81 -4.69 2.90 6.35
C TYR A 81 -3.27 3.00 5.81
N ILE A 82 -3.12 2.62 4.55
CA ILE A 82 -1.87 2.67 3.81
C ILE A 82 -2.15 3.38 2.50
N THR A 83 -1.40 4.43 2.20
CA THR A 83 -1.46 5.10 0.90
C THR A 83 -0.54 4.38 -0.06
N LEU A 84 -1.08 3.95 -1.21
CA LEU A 84 -0.32 3.32 -2.28
C LEU A 84 0.04 4.35 -3.34
N HIS A 85 1.26 4.24 -3.85
CA HIS A 85 1.84 5.14 -4.84
C HIS A 85 2.33 4.33 -6.03
N ASN A 86 2.10 4.82 -7.24
CA ASN A 86 2.88 4.40 -8.39
C ASN A 86 4.19 5.18 -8.39
N LEU A 87 5.32 4.50 -8.52
CA LEU A 87 6.67 5.06 -8.50
C LEU A 87 7.26 5.23 -9.91
N ILE A 88 6.47 4.93 -10.96
CA ILE A 88 6.79 5.24 -12.36
C ILE A 88 6.20 6.59 -12.75
#